data_AF-A0A074VBM7-F1
#
_entry.id   AF-A0A074VBM7-F1
#
_cell.length_a   1.000
_cell.length_b   1.000
_cell.length_c   1.000
_cell.angle_alpha   90.00
_cell.angle_beta   90.00
_cell.angle_gamma   90.00
#
_symmetry.space_group_name_H-M   'P 1'
#
loop_
_entity.id
_entity.type
_entity.pdbx_description
1 polymer ?
#
loop_
_entity_poly.entity_id
_entity_poly.type
_entity_poly.pdbx_seq_one_letter_code
_entity_poly.pdbx_strand_id
1 'polypeptide(L)'
;MEIRANQTDNRRNALLILIFYIPVHSDRDFYFWKTAMTITPRTRHWQLAPLDSGCDIVTGIDDINQCILNILITRKGTDVTRPTFGSDHLDYLDTPEDVFIPGVTREVILAIQTWEKRVVVEQVTFTGHAPELTITVHWRIAEEVAGEIYQTNIGLVQK
;
A
#
# COMPACT_ATOMS: atom_id res chain seq x y z
N MET A 1 -45.91 27.80 -23.34
CA MET A 1 -46.00 26.41 -23.82
C MET A 1 -45.23 25.58 -22.80
N GLU A 2 -45.91 24.64 -22.17
CA GLU A 2 -45.58 24.03 -20.88
C GLU A 2 -44.74 22.74 -21.05
N ILE A 3 -44.33 22.14 -19.91
CA ILE A 3 -43.90 20.73 -19.68
C ILE A 3 -42.35 20.53 -19.75
N ARG A 4 -41.61 19.98 -18.77
CA ARG A 4 -41.88 19.25 -17.49
C ARG A 4 -40.66 19.36 -16.57
N ALA A 5 -40.88 19.29 -15.26
CA ALA A 5 -39.85 19.00 -14.27
C ALA A 5 -39.38 17.53 -14.38
N ASN A 6 -38.08 17.30 -14.32
CA ASN A 6 -37.53 16.05 -13.83
C ASN A 6 -36.48 16.37 -12.76
N GLN A 7 -36.89 16.22 -11.50
CA GLN A 7 -36.01 16.34 -10.36
C GLN A 7 -35.37 14.98 -10.13
N THR A 8 -34.11 14.85 -10.54
CA THR A 8 -33.19 13.88 -9.93
C THR A 8 -32.10 14.66 -9.21
N ASP A 9 -32.15 14.45 -7.91
CA ASP A 9 -31.19 14.77 -6.88
C ASP A 9 -29.76 14.37 -7.28
N ASN A 10 -28.84 15.33 -7.32
CA ASN A 10 -27.72 15.32 -6.38
C ASN A 10 -27.07 16.71 -6.37
N ARG A 11 -27.33 17.45 -5.30
CA ARG A 11 -26.77 18.79 -5.08
C ARG A 11 -25.27 18.69 -4.82
N ARG A 12 -24.55 19.60 -5.49
CA ARG A 12 -23.19 20.13 -5.22
C ARG A 12 -22.12 19.60 -6.16
N ASN A 13 -22.00 20.26 -7.32
CA ASN A 13 -20.80 21.00 -7.70
C ASN A 13 -21.04 21.71 -9.05
N ALA A 14 -21.95 22.69 -9.03
CA ALA A 14 -22.03 23.67 -10.10
C ALA A 14 -21.05 24.80 -9.78
N LEU A 15 -19.81 24.73 -10.29
CA LEU A 15 -19.02 25.94 -10.48
C LEU A 15 -19.47 26.58 -11.80
N LEU A 16 -20.43 27.51 -11.71
CA LEU A 16 -20.59 28.51 -12.75
C LEU A 16 -19.32 29.37 -12.76
N ILE A 17 -18.48 29.21 -13.78
CA ILE A 17 -17.38 30.13 -14.03
C ILE A 17 -17.98 31.39 -14.68
N LEU A 18 -18.28 32.41 -13.89
CA LEU A 18 -18.48 33.76 -14.41
C LEU A 18 -17.11 34.34 -14.77
N ILE A 19 -16.78 34.35 -16.07
CA ILE A 19 -15.60 35.07 -16.58
C ILE A 19 -15.97 36.56 -16.60
N PHE A 20 -15.58 37.31 -15.56
CA PHE A 20 -15.53 38.77 -15.64
C PHE A 20 -14.26 39.16 -16.41
N TYR A 21 -14.46 39.78 -17.57
CA TYR A 21 -13.40 40.38 -18.38
C TYR A 21 -13.03 41.74 -17.77
N ILE A 22 -11.89 41.83 -17.10
CA ILE A 22 -11.26 43.10 -16.69
C ILE A 22 -9.96 43.24 -17.49
N PRO A 23 -9.82 44.24 -18.38
CA PRO A 23 -8.53 44.56 -18.97
C PRO A 23 -7.83 45.60 -18.08
N VAL A 24 -6.51 45.43 -17.85
CA VAL A 24 -5.46 46.49 -17.93
C VAL A 24 -4.22 46.14 -17.08
N HIS A 25 -3.08 46.20 -17.78
CA HIS A 25 -1.69 46.43 -17.35
C HIS A 25 -0.91 45.35 -16.57
N SER A 26 0.08 44.80 -17.29
CA SER A 26 1.48 44.58 -16.89
C SER A 26 1.78 44.54 -15.39
N ASP A 27 2.11 43.35 -14.90
CA ASP A 27 3.39 42.98 -14.26
C ASP A 27 3.13 41.73 -13.39
N ARG A 28 3.92 40.68 -13.67
CA ARG A 28 4.26 39.54 -12.81
C ARG A 28 3.16 38.63 -12.23
N ASP A 29 3.56 37.37 -12.14
CA ASP A 29 3.03 36.33 -11.26
C ASP A 29 1.71 35.65 -11.67
N PHE A 30 1.77 34.93 -12.79
CA PHE A 30 0.92 33.77 -13.03
C PHE A 30 1.29 32.63 -12.05
N TYR A 31 0.94 32.79 -10.77
CA TYR A 31 0.78 31.64 -9.87
C TYR A 31 -0.47 30.90 -10.32
N PHE A 32 -0.26 29.97 -11.24
CA PHE A 32 -1.22 28.96 -11.61
C PHE A 32 -1.47 28.11 -10.36
N TRP A 33 -2.42 28.53 -9.51
CA TRP A 33 -2.95 27.70 -8.45
C TRP A 33 -3.65 26.52 -9.13
N LYS A 34 -2.88 25.49 -9.49
CA LYS A 34 -3.44 24.16 -9.62
C LYS A 34 -4.15 23.93 -8.31
N THR A 35 -5.47 23.78 -8.37
CA THR A 35 -6.26 23.27 -7.26
C THR A 35 -5.54 22.02 -6.79
N ALA A 36 -4.80 22.12 -5.68
CA ALA A 36 -4.24 20.95 -5.05
C ALA A 36 -5.45 20.12 -4.68
N MET A 37 -5.64 18.99 -5.36
CA MET A 37 -6.65 18.02 -4.98
C MET A 37 -6.28 17.60 -3.56
N THR A 38 -7.00 18.10 -2.56
CA THR A 38 -6.73 17.73 -1.17
C THR A 38 -7.06 16.25 -1.03
N ILE A 39 -6.02 15.43 -0.91
CA ILE A 39 -6.17 13.99 -0.72
C ILE A 39 -6.45 13.75 0.75
N THR A 40 -7.73 13.54 1.06
CA THR A 40 -8.19 13.26 2.42
C THR A 40 -8.38 11.76 2.58
N PRO A 41 -7.69 11.10 3.53
CA PRO A 41 -7.91 9.69 3.81
C PRO A 41 -9.33 9.48 4.33
N ARG A 42 -10.05 8.50 3.76
CA ARG A 42 -11.43 8.15 4.17
C ARG A 42 -11.50 7.01 5.19
N THR A 43 -10.37 6.37 5.49
CA THR A 43 -10.23 5.24 6.41
C THR A 43 -9.37 5.64 7.60
N ARG A 44 -9.54 4.94 8.73
CA ARG A 44 -8.71 5.14 9.93
C ARG A 44 -7.25 4.77 9.69
N HIS A 45 -7.04 3.73 8.90
CA HIS A 45 -5.71 3.24 8.53
C HIS A 45 -5.37 3.74 7.13
N TRP A 46 -4.29 4.51 7.06
CA TRP A 46 -3.76 5.09 5.83
C TRP A 46 -2.25 5.31 6.00
N GLN A 47 -1.52 5.31 4.88
CA GLN A 47 -0.09 5.65 4.85
C GLN A 47 0.28 6.30 3.52
N LEU A 48 1.49 6.85 3.44
CA LEU A 48 2.05 7.37 2.19
C LEU A 48 2.27 6.24 1.20
N ALA A 49 1.88 6.44 -0.04
CA ALA A 49 2.12 5.46 -1.07
C ALA A 49 3.60 5.42 -1.46
N PRO A 50 4.11 4.28 -1.97
CA PRO A 50 5.42 4.23 -2.61
C PRO A 50 5.48 5.20 -3.79
N LEU A 51 6.65 5.79 -4.03
CA LEU A 51 6.87 6.81 -5.07
C LEU A 51 6.39 6.39 -6.46
N ASP A 52 6.51 5.11 -6.79
CA ASP A 52 6.20 4.56 -8.13
C ASP A 52 4.77 3.98 -8.23
N SER A 53 3.93 4.18 -7.22
CA SER A 53 2.56 3.62 -7.18
C SER A 53 1.52 4.43 -7.96
N GLY A 54 1.85 5.65 -8.37
CA GLY A 54 0.91 6.55 -9.07
C GLY A 54 -0.22 7.11 -8.19
N CYS A 55 -0.22 6.82 -6.89
CA CYS A 55 -1.13 7.36 -5.89
C CYS A 55 -0.32 8.09 -4.81
N ASP A 56 -0.92 9.04 -4.09
CA ASP A 56 -0.20 9.75 -3.00
C ASP A 56 -0.40 9.08 -1.63
N ILE A 57 -1.55 8.43 -1.41
CA ILE A 57 -1.86 7.70 -0.18
C ILE A 57 -2.36 6.30 -0.50
N VAL A 58 -2.15 5.39 0.45
CA VAL A 58 -2.65 4.03 0.45
C VAL A 58 -3.56 3.84 1.67
N THR A 59 -4.70 3.16 1.49
CA THR A 59 -5.77 3.07 2.50
C THR A 59 -6.38 1.67 2.54
N GLY A 60 -6.82 1.22 3.72
CA GLY A 60 -7.60 -0.01 3.85
C GLY A 60 -6.74 -1.25 3.56
N ILE A 61 -7.22 -2.16 2.70
CA ILE A 61 -6.51 -3.42 2.46
C ILE A 61 -5.11 -3.20 1.87
N ASP A 62 -4.96 -2.20 1.02
CA ASP A 62 -3.67 -1.87 0.43
C ASP A 62 -2.69 -1.32 1.48
N ASP A 63 -3.19 -0.70 2.57
CA ASP A 63 -2.35 -0.22 3.65
C ASP A 63 -1.72 -1.39 4.41
N ILE A 64 -2.50 -2.46 4.61
CA ILE A 64 -2.03 -3.69 5.23
C ILE A 64 -1.00 -4.37 4.33
N ASN A 65 -1.29 -4.48 3.03
CA ASN A 65 -0.36 -5.06 2.06
C ASN A 65 0.99 -4.33 2.07
N GLN A 66 0.97 -3.00 2.01
CA GLN A 66 2.20 -2.21 2.06
C GLN A 66 2.87 -2.28 3.44
N CYS A 67 2.14 -2.42 4.55
CA CYS A 67 2.75 -2.68 5.86
C CYS A 67 3.52 -4.01 5.88
N ILE A 68 2.92 -5.09 5.36
CA ILE A 68 3.57 -6.40 5.23
C ILE A 68 4.82 -6.30 4.35
N LEU A 69 4.73 -5.59 3.21
CA LEU A 69 5.90 -5.34 2.36
C LEU A 69 7.00 -4.61 3.12
N ASN A 70 6.67 -3.52 3.82
CA ASN A 70 7.65 -2.76 4.60
C ASN A 70 8.34 -3.62 5.66
N ILE A 71 7.60 -4.51 6.34
CA ILE A 71 8.17 -5.46 7.30
C ILE A 71 9.15 -6.41 6.60
N LEU A 72 8.76 -6.99 5.46
CA LEU A 72 9.55 -8.02 4.79
C LEU A 72 10.71 -7.47 3.95
N ILE A 73 10.69 -6.22 3.50
CA ILE A 73 11.86 -5.61 2.85
C ILE A 73 12.88 -5.05 3.85
N THR A 74 12.52 -4.96 5.13
CA THR A 74 13.41 -4.46 6.18
C THR A 74 14.11 -5.63 6.87
N ARG A 75 15.44 -5.69 6.77
CA ARG A 75 16.26 -6.62 7.58
C ARG A 75 16.25 -6.16 9.04
N LYS A 76 16.12 -7.08 10.01
CA LYS A 76 16.20 -6.69 11.43
C LYS A 76 17.56 -6.07 11.73
N GLY A 77 17.56 -5.14 12.69
CA GLY A 77 18.73 -4.35 13.07
C GLY A 77 19.03 -3.15 12.17
N THR A 78 18.40 -3.02 11.00
CA THR A 78 18.65 -1.88 10.10
C THR A 78 17.89 -0.61 10.52
N ASP A 79 16.70 -0.74 11.12
CA ASP A 79 16.01 0.37 11.77
C ASP A 79 16.64 0.64 13.14
N VAL A 80 17.48 1.67 13.21
CA VAL A 80 18.20 2.08 14.44
C VAL A 80 17.24 2.37 15.60
N THR A 81 16.05 2.88 15.30
CA THR A 81 15.06 3.25 16.33
C THR A 81 14.25 2.04 16.81
N ARG A 82 14.15 1.00 15.98
CA ARG A 82 13.45 -0.25 16.27
C ARG A 82 14.27 -1.45 15.80
N PRO A 83 15.34 -1.83 16.50
CA PRO A 83 16.26 -2.87 16.02
C PRO A 83 15.61 -4.25 15.81
N THR A 84 14.47 -4.53 16.44
CA THR A 84 13.73 -5.79 16.26
C THR A 84 12.71 -5.75 15.12
N PHE A 85 12.52 -4.59 14.47
CA PHE A 85 11.58 -4.44 13.35
C PHE A 85 12.14 -5.07 12.09
N GLY A 86 11.28 -5.77 11.34
CA GLY A 86 11.63 -6.44 10.09
C GLY A 86 11.65 -7.96 10.19
N SER A 87 12.34 -8.60 9.24
CA SER A 87 12.47 -10.06 9.13
C SER A 87 13.89 -10.48 8.77
N ASP A 88 14.29 -11.68 9.23
CA ASP A 88 15.60 -12.28 8.95
C ASP A 88 15.53 -13.38 7.88
N HIS A 89 14.40 -13.51 7.17
CA HIS A 89 14.24 -14.53 6.13
C HIS A 89 15.32 -14.48 5.04
N LEU A 90 15.89 -13.29 4.76
CA LEU A 90 16.98 -13.15 3.79
C LEU A 90 18.29 -13.82 4.21
N ASP A 91 18.46 -14.18 5.48
CA ASP A 91 19.66 -14.88 5.96
C ASP A 91 19.71 -16.33 5.50
N TYR A 92 18.57 -16.85 5.00
CA TYR A 92 18.47 -18.21 4.48
C TYR A 92 18.73 -18.30 2.97
N LEU A 93 18.84 -17.18 2.24
CA LEU A 93 18.83 -17.16 0.76
C LEU A 93 19.83 -18.14 0.11
N ASP A 94 21.02 -18.30 0.69
CA ASP A 94 22.08 -19.16 0.18
C ASP A 94 22.15 -20.55 0.86
N THR A 95 21.10 -20.92 1.60
CA THR A 95 20.99 -22.24 2.24
C THR A 95 20.33 -23.25 1.28
N PRO A 96 20.60 -24.56 1.43
CA PRO A 96 19.93 -25.58 0.62
C PRO A 96 18.41 -25.56 0.85
N GLU A 97 17.64 -26.02 -0.14
CA GLU A 97 16.17 -25.88 -0.18
C GLU A 97 15.46 -26.44 1.06
N ASP A 98 15.96 -27.56 1.61
CA ASP A 98 15.47 -28.22 2.81
C ASP A 98 15.64 -27.40 4.09
N VAL A 99 16.54 -26.41 4.08
CA VAL A 99 16.74 -25.42 5.15
C VAL A 99 16.07 -24.09 4.79
N PHE A 100 16.18 -23.67 3.52
CA PHE A 100 15.67 -22.40 3.01
C PHE A 100 14.16 -22.27 3.21
N ILE A 101 13.38 -23.23 2.70
CA ILE A 101 11.91 -23.16 2.74
C ILE A 101 11.39 -23.02 4.18
N PRO A 102 11.70 -23.95 5.11
CA PRO A 102 11.19 -23.84 6.47
C PRO A 102 11.76 -22.62 7.22
N GLY A 103 13.02 -22.24 6.98
CA GLY A 103 13.65 -21.08 7.60
C GLY A 103 12.98 -19.76 7.21
N VAL A 104 12.77 -19.56 5.90
CA VAL A 104 12.06 -18.39 5.37
C VAL A 104 10.62 -18.35 5.85
N THR A 105 9.89 -19.46 5.74
CA THR A 105 8.49 -19.54 6.19
C THR A 105 8.37 -19.15 7.67
N ARG A 106 9.25 -19.66 8.53
CA ARG A 106 9.29 -19.30 9.95
C ARG A 106 9.50 -17.81 10.17
N GLU A 107 10.52 -17.22 9.55
CA GLU A 107 10.85 -15.80 9.75
C GLU A 107 9.81 -14.85 9.16
N VAL A 108 9.18 -15.21 8.04
CA VAL A 108 8.07 -14.45 7.46
C VAL A 108 6.86 -14.45 8.41
N ILE A 109 6.44 -15.63 8.88
CA ILE A 109 5.30 -15.76 9.80
C ILE A 109 5.57 -15.00 11.10
N LEU A 110 6.74 -15.19 11.71
CA LEU A 110 7.10 -14.53 12.97
C LEU A 110 7.13 -13.01 12.83
N ALA A 111 7.70 -12.48 11.74
CA ALA A 111 7.78 -11.04 11.53
C ALA A 111 6.38 -10.42 11.36
N ILE A 112 5.53 -11.00 10.51
CA ILE A 112 4.17 -10.52 10.29
C ILE A 112 3.35 -10.62 11.58
N GLN A 113 3.36 -11.78 12.25
CA GLN A 113 2.64 -11.96 13.51
C GLN A 113 3.11 -10.99 14.59
N THR A 114 4.38 -10.58 14.59
CA THR A 114 4.92 -9.63 15.56
C THR A 114 4.43 -8.21 15.29
N TRP A 115 4.45 -7.77 14.03
CA TRP A 115 4.33 -6.36 13.69
C TRP A 115 3.01 -5.95 13.03
N GLU A 116 2.26 -6.88 12.43
CA GLU A 116 0.96 -6.62 11.81
C GLU A 116 -0.12 -7.50 12.46
N LYS A 117 -0.73 -6.99 13.54
CA LYS A 117 -1.74 -7.72 14.33
C LYS A 117 -3.10 -7.84 13.66
N ARG A 118 -3.34 -7.06 12.61
CA ARG A 118 -4.62 -7.04 11.89
C ARG A 118 -4.79 -8.26 10.98
N VAL A 119 -3.72 -9.02 10.73
CA VAL A 119 -3.74 -10.15 9.80
C VAL A 119 -3.38 -11.46 10.47
N VAL A 120 -3.87 -12.54 9.87
CA VAL A 120 -3.43 -13.91 10.11
C VAL A 120 -2.83 -14.45 8.83
N VAL A 121 -1.59 -14.93 8.91
CA VAL A 121 -0.93 -15.63 7.78
C VAL A 121 -1.49 -17.04 7.71
N GLU A 122 -2.05 -17.39 6.56
CA GLU A 122 -2.62 -18.71 6.27
C GLU A 122 -1.58 -19.62 5.62
N GLN A 123 -0.81 -19.08 4.68
CA GLN A 123 0.16 -19.87 3.91
C GLN A 123 1.29 -19.01 3.37
N VAL A 124 2.49 -19.60 3.27
CA VAL A 124 3.62 -19.03 2.53
C VAL A 124 3.97 -19.98 1.41
N THR A 125 3.96 -19.51 0.17
CA THR A 125 4.30 -20.30 -1.02
C THR A 125 5.50 -19.72 -1.74
N PHE A 126 6.18 -20.57 -2.50
CA PHE A 126 7.37 -20.23 -3.26
C PHE A 126 7.15 -20.59 -4.72
N THR A 127 7.55 -19.72 -5.64
CA THR A 127 7.50 -19.98 -7.08
C THR A 127 8.78 -19.47 -7.76
N GLY A 128 9.14 -20.09 -8.88
CA GLY A 128 10.39 -19.77 -9.58
C GLY A 128 11.58 -20.59 -9.09
N HIS A 129 12.76 -20.22 -9.58
CA HIS A 129 14.04 -20.86 -9.26
C HIS A 129 15.13 -19.80 -9.21
N ALA A 130 16.20 -20.06 -8.45
CA ALA A 130 17.35 -19.17 -8.41
C ALA A 130 17.85 -18.83 -9.85
N PRO A 131 18.15 -17.57 -10.16
CA PRO A 131 18.24 -16.42 -9.24
C PRO A 131 16.93 -15.64 -9.02
N GLU A 132 15.83 -16.03 -9.67
CA GLU A 132 14.53 -15.35 -9.65
C GLU A 132 13.49 -16.17 -8.88
N LEU A 133 13.45 -15.98 -7.56
CA LEU A 133 12.51 -16.66 -6.67
C LEU A 133 11.46 -15.68 -6.16
N THR A 134 10.19 -16.09 -6.09
CA THR A 134 9.11 -15.29 -5.52
C THR A 134 8.53 -15.97 -4.29
N ILE A 135 8.43 -15.23 -3.19
CA ILE A 135 7.69 -15.60 -1.99
C ILE A 135 6.31 -14.96 -2.07
N THR A 136 5.25 -15.75 -1.91
CA THR A 136 3.88 -15.27 -1.80
C THR A 136 3.34 -15.58 -0.42
N VAL A 137 2.90 -14.55 0.30
CA VAL A 137 2.25 -14.68 1.60
C VAL A 137 0.75 -14.54 1.42
N HIS A 138 0.01 -15.59 1.77
CA HIS A 138 -1.45 -15.61 1.80
C HIS A 138 -1.91 -15.27 3.21
N TRP A 139 -2.78 -14.28 3.33
CA TRP A 139 -3.23 -13.77 4.61
C TRP A 139 -4.68 -13.31 4.55
N ARG A 140 -5.33 -13.26 5.72
CA ARG A 140 -6.68 -12.72 5.88
C ARG A 140 -6.74 -11.77 7.07
N ILE A 141 -7.82 -10.99 7.17
CA ILE A 141 -8.06 -10.13 8.33
C ILE A 141 -8.39 -10.99 9.56
N ALA A 142 -7.74 -10.67 10.69
CA ALA A 142 -7.84 -11.47 11.91
C ALA A 142 -9.25 -11.50 12.51
N GLU A 143 -9.98 -10.38 12.43
CA GLU A 143 -11.33 -10.25 12.98
C GLU A 143 -12.42 -10.86 12.08
N GLU A 144 -12.07 -11.36 10.89
CA GLU A 144 -13.03 -11.90 9.93
C GLU A 144 -13.08 -13.43 9.99
N VAL A 145 -14.24 -13.97 10.39
CA VAL A 145 -14.46 -15.41 10.64
C VAL A 145 -14.45 -16.25 9.35
N ALA A 146 -14.83 -15.65 8.23
CA ALA A 146 -14.78 -16.24 6.89
C ALA A 146 -14.24 -15.20 5.89
N GLY A 147 -13.09 -14.62 6.21
CA GLY A 147 -12.53 -13.50 5.45
C GLY A 147 -11.98 -13.88 4.09
N GLU A 148 -11.98 -12.90 3.19
CA GLU A 148 -11.29 -12.99 1.92
C GLU A 148 -9.78 -13.25 2.15
N ILE A 149 -9.19 -14.10 1.31
CA ILE A 149 -7.75 -14.36 1.33
C ILE A 149 -7.07 -13.40 0.36
N TYR A 150 -6.14 -12.62 0.88
CA TYR A 150 -5.29 -11.69 0.16
C TYR A 150 -3.88 -12.27 0.02
N GLN A 151 -3.12 -11.74 -0.94
CA GLN A 151 -1.75 -12.19 -1.20
C GLN A 151 -0.79 -11.01 -1.34
N THR A 152 0.41 -11.18 -0.76
CA THR A 152 1.53 -10.26 -0.89
C THR A 152 2.72 -10.99 -1.52
N ASN A 153 3.23 -10.47 -2.63
CA ASN A 153 4.35 -11.07 -3.38
C ASN A 153 5.64 -10.30 -3.14
N ILE A 154 6.72 -11.03 -2.87
CA ILE A 154 8.07 -10.49 -2.70
C ILE A 154 9.02 -11.25 -3.60
N GLY A 155 9.65 -10.53 -4.54
CA GLY A 155 10.72 -11.06 -5.36
C GLY A 155 12.03 -11.11 -4.58
N LEU A 156 12.63 -12.30 -4.50
CA LEU A 156 14.00 -12.49 -4.10
C LEU A 156 14.86 -12.49 -5.36
N VAL A 157 15.58 -11.40 -5.56
CA VAL A 157 16.55 -11.24 -6.65
C VAL A 157 17.91 -10.97 -6.02
N GLN A 158 18.90 -11.82 -6.31
CA GLN A 158 20.28 -11.56 -5.93
C GLN A 158 20.78 -10.38 -6.79
N LYS A 159 21.10 -9.25 -6.14
CA LYS A 159 21.70 -8.09 -6.80
C LYS A 159 23.20 -8.27 -7.01
#